data_AF-A0A2J8UN49-F1
#
_entry.id   AF-A0A2J8UN49-F1
#
_cell.length_a   1.000
_cell.length_b   1.000
_cell.length_c   1.000
_cell.angle_alpha   90.00
_cell.angle_beta   90.00
_cell.angle_gamma   90.00
#
_symmetry.space_group_name_H-M   'P 1'
#
loop_
_entity.id
_entity.type
_entity.pdbx_description
1 polymer ?
#
loop_
_entity_poly.entity_id
_entity_poly.type
_entity_poly.pdbx_seq_one_letter_code
_entity_poly.pdbx_strand_id
1 'polypeptide(L)'
;FDYARCSKNTAWPYFLPMLNRQDPFTVHMAARIIAKLAAWGKELMEGSDLNYYFNWIKTQLSSQKLRGSGVAVETGTVSSSDHSIQ
;
A
#
# COMPACT_ATOMS: atom_id res chain seq x y z
N PHE A 1 -28.46 -7.65 32.76
CA PHE A 1 -27.49 -6.65 32.26
C PHE A 1 -26.55 -7.37 31.31
N ASP A 2 -27.02 -7.69 30.09
CA ASP A 2 -26.26 -8.46 29.10
C ASP A 2 -25.95 -7.62 27.85
N TYR A 3 -25.84 -6.30 28.02
CA TYR A 3 -25.48 -5.39 26.94
C TYR A 3 -23.97 -5.32 26.68
N ALA A 4 -23.16 -5.99 27.51
CA ALA A 4 -21.71 -6.09 27.39
C ALA A 4 -21.23 -7.32 26.60
N ARG A 5 -22.12 -8.01 25.86
CA ARG A 5 -21.70 -9.03 24.88
C ARG A 5 -21.08 -8.35 23.67
N CYS A 6 -19.81 -7.97 23.82
CA CYS A 6 -18.80 -7.99 22.78
C CYS A 6 -19.26 -7.46 21.42
N SER A 7 -19.46 -6.14 21.30
CA SER A 7 -19.29 -5.50 20.00
C SER A 7 -17.80 -5.59 19.65
N LYS A 8 -17.38 -6.75 19.13
CA LYS A 8 -16.07 -6.98 18.51
C LYS A 8 -16.02 -6.13 17.25
N ASN A 9 -15.93 -4.82 17.42
CA ASN A 9 -15.74 -3.91 16.31
C ASN A 9 -14.28 -4.09 15.90
N THR A 10 -14.07 -5.03 15.00
CA THR A 10 -12.75 -5.25 14.41
C THR A 10 -12.28 -3.95 13.79
N ALA A 11 -10.98 -3.73 13.82
CA ALA A 11 -10.41 -2.49 13.29
C ALA A 11 -10.55 -2.39 11.75
N TRP A 12 -10.79 -3.52 11.06
CA TRP A 12 -10.71 -3.65 9.61
C TRP A 12 -11.64 -2.73 8.82
N PRO A 13 -12.94 -2.57 9.16
CA PRO A 13 -13.85 -1.71 8.40
C PRO A 13 -13.42 -0.24 8.38
N TYR A 14 -12.62 0.20 9.36
CA TYR A 14 -12.06 1.55 9.39
C TYR A 14 -10.84 1.70 8.47
N PHE A 15 -9.99 0.67 8.39
CA PHE A 15 -8.74 0.73 7.64
C PHE A 15 -8.85 0.30 6.17
N LEU A 16 -9.71 -0.65 5.85
CA LEU A 16 -9.83 -1.19 4.48
C LEU A 16 -10.26 -0.12 3.45
N PRO A 17 -11.22 0.79 3.72
CA PRO A 17 -11.56 1.85 2.79
C PRO A 17 -10.39 2.80 2.48
N MET A 18 -9.39 2.92 3.39
CA MET A 18 -8.22 3.76 3.17
C MET A 18 -7.29 3.22 2.07
N LEU A 19 -7.38 1.93 1.74
CA LEU A 19 -6.63 1.30 0.64
C LEU A 19 -7.14 1.72 -0.74
N ASN A 20 -8.34 2.32 -0.82
CA ASN A 20 -8.95 2.82 -2.05
C ASN A 20 -8.85 4.35 -2.20
N ARG A 21 -8.07 5.03 -1.33
CA ARG A 21 -7.82 6.47 -1.46
C ARG A 21 -6.90 6.75 -2.65
N GLN A 22 -7.04 7.93 -3.24
CA GLN A 22 -6.20 8.39 -4.35
C GLN A 22 -4.79 8.82 -3.90
N ASP A 23 -4.59 9.08 -2.60
CA ASP A 23 -3.30 9.50 -2.05
C ASP A 23 -2.39 8.28 -1.73
N PRO A 24 -1.24 8.12 -2.43
CA PRO A 24 -0.32 7.02 -2.18
C PRO A 24 0.25 6.97 -0.75
N PHE A 25 0.44 8.13 -0.12
CA PHE A 25 0.97 8.18 1.24
C PHE A 25 0.01 7.54 2.24
N THR A 26 -1.26 7.96 2.22
CA THR A 26 -2.33 7.38 3.03
C THR A 26 -2.49 5.89 2.77
N VAL A 27 -2.46 5.46 1.51
CA VAL A 27 -2.58 4.06 1.13
C VAL A 27 -1.44 3.22 1.72
N HIS A 28 -0.20 3.68 1.63
CA HIS A 28 0.95 2.98 2.20
C HIS A 28 0.92 2.92 3.72
N MET A 29 0.51 4.00 4.40
CA MET A 29 0.36 4.03 5.85
C MET A 29 -0.73 3.05 6.30
N ALA A 30 -1.89 3.06 5.65
CA ALA A 30 -2.98 2.13 5.95
C ALA A 30 -2.55 0.67 5.76
N ALA A 31 -1.87 0.34 4.66
CA ALA A 31 -1.38 -1.01 4.40
C ALA A 31 -0.40 -1.49 5.49
N ARG A 32 0.52 -0.64 5.95
CA ARG A 32 1.47 -0.98 7.02
C ARG A 32 0.75 -1.21 8.36
N ILE A 33 -0.26 -0.41 8.67
CA ILE A 33 -1.06 -0.58 9.90
C ILE A 33 -1.85 -1.90 9.83
N ILE A 34 -2.54 -2.17 8.72
CA ILE A 34 -3.29 -3.42 8.51
C ILE A 34 -2.37 -4.63 8.64
N ALA A 35 -1.20 -4.61 7.98
CA ALA A 35 -0.24 -5.70 8.07
C ALA A 35 0.26 -5.93 9.50
N LYS A 36 0.56 -4.86 10.25
CA LYS A 36 0.94 -4.94 11.66
C LYS A 36 -0.16 -5.53 12.52
N LEU A 37 -1.40 -5.06 12.36
CA LEU A 37 -2.55 -5.58 13.08
C LEU A 37 -2.81 -7.05 12.73
N ALA A 38 -2.65 -7.45 11.46
CA ALA A 38 -2.89 -8.82 11.04
C ALA A 38 -1.84 -9.80 11.58
N ALA A 39 -0.58 -9.37 11.72
CA ALA A 39 0.50 -10.22 12.20
C ALA A 39 0.68 -10.22 13.73
N TRP A 40 0.25 -9.17 14.43
CA TRP A 40 0.52 -8.97 15.87
C TRP A 40 -0.74 -8.63 16.69
N GLY A 41 -1.88 -8.43 16.04
CA GLY A 41 -3.14 -8.08 16.70
C GLY A 41 -3.81 -9.29 17.36
N LYS A 42 -4.68 -9.01 18.33
CA LYS A 42 -5.49 -10.04 19.02
C LYS A 42 -6.63 -10.58 18.16
N GLU A 43 -7.10 -9.80 17.19
CA GLU A 43 -8.21 -10.17 16.32
C GLU A 43 -7.66 -10.50 14.94
N LEU A 44 -8.03 -11.66 14.41
CA LEU A 44 -7.69 -12.06 13.05
C LEU A 44 -8.70 -11.44 12.09
N MET A 45 -8.24 -11.15 10.88
CA MET A 45 -9.11 -10.71 9.79
C MET A 45 -9.73 -11.95 9.14
N GLU A 46 -11.06 -12.01 9.06
CA GLU A 46 -11.80 -13.17 8.56
C GLU A 46 -12.82 -12.78 7.48
N GLY A 47 -13.24 -13.76 6.69
CA GLY A 47 -14.34 -13.60 5.74
C GLY A 47 -14.05 -12.64 4.57
N SER A 48 -14.98 -11.71 4.33
CA SER A 48 -14.93 -10.77 3.20
C SER A 48 -13.76 -9.79 3.29
N ASP A 49 -13.42 -9.35 4.50
CA ASP A 49 -12.35 -8.37 4.76
C ASP A 49 -10.98 -8.93 4.35
N LEU A 50 -10.74 -10.19 4.69
CA LEU A 50 -9.51 -10.92 4.34
C LEU A 50 -9.39 -11.08 2.82
N ASN A 51 -10.47 -11.49 2.16
CA ASN A 51 -10.49 -11.64 0.70
C ASN A 51 -10.26 -10.30 -0.01
N TYR A 52 -10.89 -9.22 0.46
CA TYR A 52 -10.67 -7.88 -0.06
C TYR A 52 -9.19 -7.48 0.06
N TYR A 53 -8.61 -7.63 1.25
CA TYR A 53 -7.21 -7.28 1.49
C TYR A 53 -6.24 -8.10 0.64
N PHE A 54 -6.45 -9.42 0.52
CA PHE A 54 -5.62 -10.26 -0.34
C PHE A 54 -5.72 -9.88 -1.81
N ASN A 55 -6.92 -9.59 -2.31
CA ASN A 55 -7.10 -9.12 -3.69
C ASN A 55 -6.39 -7.78 -3.92
N TRP A 56 -6.47 -6.87 -2.96
CA TRP A 56 -5.75 -5.59 -3.04
C TRP A 56 -4.23 -5.80 -3.08
N ILE A 57 -3.65 -6.64 -2.21
CA ILE A 57 -2.21 -6.95 -2.23
C ILE A 57 -1.78 -7.51 -3.58
N LYS A 58 -2.54 -8.48 -4.12
CA LYS A 58 -2.24 -9.08 -5.43
C LYS A 58 -2.17 -8.03 -6.53
N THR A 59 -3.11 -7.08 -6.55
CA THR A 59 -3.11 -5.97 -7.51
C THR A 59 -1.86 -5.10 -7.33
N GLN A 60 -1.53 -4.71 -6.10
CA GLN A 60 -0.34 -3.88 -5.83
C GLN A 60 0.97 -4.56 -6.25
N LEU A 61 1.11 -5.87 -6.01
CA LEU A 61 2.29 -6.63 -6.42
C LEU A 61 2.36 -6.81 -7.94
N SER A 62 1.22 -7.02 -8.60
CA SER A 62 1.14 -7.14 -10.06
C SER A 62 1.55 -5.85 -10.76
N SER A 63 1.12 -4.70 -10.22
CA SER A 63 1.52 -3.38 -10.72
C SER A 63 3.02 -3.10 -10.54
N GLN A 64 3.66 -3.67 -9.50
CA GLN A 64 5.11 -3.54 -9.30
C GLN A 64 5.92 -4.39 -10.29
N LYS A 65 5.43 -5.58 -10.65
CA LYS A 65 6.09 -6.46 -11.62
C LYS A 65 6.26 -5.80 -13.00
N LEU A 66 5.38 -4.86 -13.36
CA LEU A 66 5.49 -4.06 -14.58
C LEU A 66 6.49 -2.90 -14.45
N ARG A 67 6.78 -2.43 -13.24
CA ARG A 67 7.74 -1.32 -12.99
C ARG A 67 9.18 -1.78 -12.83
N GLY A 68 9.40 -3.08 -12.60
CA GLY A 68 10.72 -3.68 -12.39
C GLY A 68 11.53 -3.99 -13.66
N SER A 69 11.03 -3.65 -14.86
CA SER A 69 11.69 -3.95 -16.14
C SER A 69 12.02 -2.70 -16.97
N GLY A 70 12.30 -1.56 -16.32
CA GLY A 70 12.45 -0.27 -17.00
C GLY A 70 13.49 0.69 -16.42
N VAL A 71 14.58 0.18 -15.84
CA VAL A 71 15.79 1.00 -15.63
C VAL A 71 16.97 0.26 -16.25
N ALA A 72 16.95 0.16 -17.59
CA ALA A 72 18.19 0.03 -18.34
C ALA A 72 18.86 1.41 -18.29
N VAL A 73 20.02 1.41 -17.64
CA VAL A 73 21.03 2.46 -17.64
C VAL A 73 21.22 3.03 -19.04
N GLU A 74 21.05 4.33 -19.22
CA GLU A 74 21.77 5.07 -20.26
C GLU A 74 22.65 6.12 -19.58
N THR A 75 23.93 5.81 -19.61
CA THR A 75 25.07 6.59 -19.15
C THR A 75 25.43 7.63 -20.22
N GLY A 76 25.68 8.89 -19.80
CA GLY A 76 26.35 9.93 -20.60
C GLY A 76 25.40 10.73 -21.51
N THR A 77 25.46 12.06 -21.56
CA THR A 77 26.64 12.92 -21.58
C THR A 77 26.36 14.25 -20.86
N VAL A 78 27.32 14.72 -20.04
CA VAL A 78 27.38 16.12 -19.63
C VAL A 78 27.75 16.93 -20.87
N SER A 79 26.83 17.73 -21.39
CA SER A 79 27.13 18.68 -22.46
C SER A 79 27.67 19.94 -21.82
N SER A 80 28.99 20.12 -21.84
CA SER A 80 29.64 21.38 -21.49
C SER A 80 29.19 22.46 -22.47
N SER A 81 28.54 23.50 -21.95
CA SER A 81 28.23 24.71 -22.70
C SER A 81 29.50 25.52 -22.91
N ASP A 82 30.09 25.43 -24.10
CA ASP A 82 31.08 26.43 -24.56
C ASP A 82 30.34 27.66 -25.09
N HIS A 83 30.31 28.72 -24.28
CA HIS A 83 29.96 30.06 -24.74
C HIS A 83 31.17 30.68 -25.45
N SER A 84 31.23 30.53 -26.77
CA SER A 84 32.09 31.39 -27.61
C SER A 84 31.28 32.61 -28.05
N ILE A 85 31.55 33.76 -27.43
CA ILE A 85 31.24 35.08 -27.97
C ILE A 85 32.43 35.49 -28.83
N GLN A 86 32.25 35.57 -30.15
CA GLN A 86 33.00 36.49 -31.00
C GLN A 86 32.14 36.97 -32.17
#